data_AF-A0A7C8DS66-F1
#
_entry.id   AF-A0A7C8DS66-F1
#
_cell.length_a   1.000
_cell.length_b   1.000
_cell.length_c   1.000
_cell.angle_alpha   90.00
_cell.angle_beta   90.00
_cell.angle_gamma   90.00
#
_symmetry.space_group_name_H-M   'P 1'
#
loop_
_entity.id
_entity.type
_entity.pdbx_description
1 polymer ?
#
loop_
_entity_poly.entity_id
_entity_poly.type
_entity_poly.pdbx_seq_one_letter_code
_entity_poly.pdbx_strand_id
1 'polypeptide(L)' 'MASAPTRSFLLLSLAAHKWLAEEGYDPDFGARPLDRLIEKEIKNPLTDEVLFG' A
#
# COMPACT_ATOMS: atom_id res chain seq x y z
N MET A 1 18.74 5.58 22.00
CA MET A 1 19.11 6.18 20.70
C MET A 1 17.94 5.93 19.77
N ALA A 2 17.19 6.97 19.39
CA ALA A 2 16.08 6.79 18.44
C ALA A 2 16.67 6.51 17.05
N SER A 3 16.32 5.36 16.45
CA SER A 3 16.69 5.05 15.07
C SER A 3 16.14 6.14 14.14
N ALA A 4 16.95 6.57 13.16
CA ALA A 4 16.47 7.45 12.10
C ALA A 4 15.30 6.79 11.35
N PRO A 5 14.31 7.56 10.84
CA PRO A 5 13.20 6.99 10.10
C PRO A 5 13.71 6.31 8.83
N THR A 6 13.53 5.00 8.74
CA THR A 6 13.81 4.24 7.52
C THR A 6 12.79 4.64 6.46
N ARG A 7 13.23 5.41 5.46
CA ARG A 7 12.40 5.83 4.34
C ARG A 7 12.49 4.78 3.24
N SER A 8 11.43 4.00 3.05
CA SER A 8 11.29 3.00 2.00
C SER A 8 10.49 3.55 0.81
N PHE A 9 10.87 3.13 -0.39
CA PHE A 9 10.16 3.42 -1.64
C PHE A 9 9.81 2.11 -2.32
N LEU A 10 8.61 2.05 -2.90
CA LEU A 10 8.16 0.92 -3.71
C LEU A 10 7.93 1.38 -5.14
N LEU A 11 8.41 0.59 -6.09
CA LEU A 11 8.15 0.79 -7.52
C LEU A 11 7.04 -0.17 -7.93
N LEU A 12 5.98 0.36 -8.54
CA LEU A 12 4.85 -0.43 -9.01
C LEU A 12 5.00 -0.73 -10.50
N SER A 13 4.66 -1.94 -10.89
CA SER A 13 4.43 -2.25 -12.30
C SER A 13 3.17 -1.53 -12.78
N LEU A 14 3.05 -1.35 -14.11
CA LEU A 14 1.84 -0.76 -14.70
C LEU A 14 0.58 -1.58 -14.36
N ALA A 15 0.71 -2.91 -14.29
CA ALA A 15 -0.39 -3.80 -13.94
C ALA A 15 -0.83 -3.59 -12.49
N ALA A 16 0.11 -3.51 -11.54
CA ALA A 16 -0.21 -3.24 -10.14
C ALA A 16 -0.86 -1.86 -9.96
N HIS A 17 -0.38 -0.85 -10.70
CA HIS A 17 -0.98 0.49 -10.66
C HIS A 17 -2.44 0.47 -11.14
N LYS A 18 -2.72 -0.21 -12.27
CA LYS A 18 -4.09 -0.33 -12.80
C LYS A 18 -5.01 -1.06 -11.84
N TRP A 19 -4.54 -2.17 -11.30
CA TRP A 19 -5.31 -2.97 -10.35
C TRP A 19 -5.68 -2.17 -9.10
N LEU A 20 -4.73 -1.43 -8.52
CA LEU A 20 -5.01 -0.55 -7.39
C LEU A 20 -6.05 0.53 -7.72
N ALA A 21 -6.01 1.09 -8.94
CA ALA A 21 -6.99 2.09 -9.37
C ALA A 21 -8.39 1.49 -9.56
N GLU A 22 -8.48 0.27 -10.11
CA GLU A 22 -9.75 -0.43 -10.33
C GLU A 22 -10.39 -0.86 -9.01
N GLU A 23 -9.62 -1.49 -8.12
CA GLU A 23 -10.12 -2.01 -6.84
C GLU A 23 -10.25 -0.93 -5.75
N GLY A 24 -9.43 0.13 -5.84
CA GLY A 24 -9.41 1.24 -4.88
C GLY A 24 -10.42 2.34 -5.20
N TYR A 25 -11.15 2.22 -6.32
CA TYR A 25 -12.18 3.16 -6.73
C TYR A 25 -13.57 2.65 -6.37
N ASP A 26 -14.38 3.54 -5.82
CA ASP A 26 -15.80 3.32 -5.61
C ASP A 26 -16.60 4.43 -6.30
N PRO A 27 -17.71 4.15 -7.00
CA PRO A 27 -18.49 5.16 -7.71
C PRO A 27 -19.04 6.28 -6.81
N ASP A 28 -19.43 5.96 -5.57
CA ASP A 28 -20.01 6.91 -4.62
C ASP A 28 -18.92 7.62 -3.81
N PHE A 29 -17.80 6.92 -3.58
CA PHE A 29 -16.73 7.41 -2.71
C PHE A 29 -15.46 7.90 -3.43
N GLY A 30 -15.33 7.68 -4.74
CA GLY A 30 -14.11 7.94 -5.51
C GLY A 30 -12.94 7.07 -5.03
N ALA A 31 -11.72 7.61 -5.06
CA ALA A 31 -10.51 6.89 -4.64
C ALA A 31 -10.34 6.77 -3.11
N ARG A 32 -11.32 7.17 -2.30
CA ARG A 32 -11.22 7.08 -0.82
C ARG A 32 -10.93 5.66 -0.30
N PRO A 33 -11.46 4.58 -0.88
CA PRO A 33 -11.11 3.22 -0.48
C PRO A 33 -9.66 2.81 -0.76
N LEU A 34 -8.97 3.49 -1.68
CA LEU A 34 -7.60 3.17 -2.11
C LEU A 34 -6.61 3.11 -0.94
N ASP A 35 -6.67 4.06 0.00
CA ASP A 35 -5.77 4.08 1.15
C ASP A 35 -5.89 2.80 1.98
N ARG A 36 -7.12 2.32 2.18
CA ARG A 36 -7.39 1.08 2.92
C ARG A 36 -6.91 -0.14 2.13
N LEU A 37 -7.08 -0.15 0.82
CA LEU A 37 -6.58 -1.20 -0.04
C LEU A 37 -5.05 -1.30 0.02
N ILE A 38 -4.35 -0.16 -0.09
CA ILE A 38 -2.89 -0.09 0.04
C ILE A 38 -2.43 -0.57 1.43
N GLU A 39 -3.14 -0.18 2.49
CA GLU A 39 -2.82 -0.65 3.84
C GLU A 39 -2.90 -2.18 3.94
N LYS A 40 -4.01 -2.77 3.46
CA LYS A 40 -4.28 -4.20 3.56
C LYS A 40 -3.37 -5.04 2.68
N GLU A 41 -3.18 -4.65 1.43
CA GLU A 41 -2.55 -5.49 0.40
C GLU A 41 -1.04 -5.24 0.27
N ILE A 42 -0.55 -4.10 0.77
CA ILE A 42 0.87 -3.72 0.62
C ILE A 42 1.51 -3.49 1.99
N LYS A 43 1.03 -2.54 2.78
CA LYS A 43 1.74 -2.14 4.00
C LYS A 43 1.69 -3.19 5.11
N ASN A 44 0.55 -3.79 5.38
CA ASN A 44 0.42 -4.80 6.42
C ASN A 44 1.30 -6.02 6.12
N PRO A 45 1.23 -6.65 4.92
CA PRO A 45 2.11 -7.77 4.59
C PRO A 45 3.59 -7.40 4.66
N LEU A 46 3.98 -6.22 4.16
CA LEU A 46 5.37 -5.77 4.25
C LEU A 46 5.83 -5.53 5.69
N THR A 47 4.96 -5.00 6.53
CA THR A 47 5.26 -4.78 7.95
C THR A 47 5.44 -6.13 8.65
N ASP A 48 4.55 -7.09 8.40
CA ASP A 48 4.64 -8.42 8.98
C ASP A 48 5.94 -9.14 8.57
N GLU A 49 6.29 -9.12 7.28
CA GLU A 49 7.56 -9.67 6.77
C GLU A 49 8.79 -8.98 7.39
N VAL A 50 8.75 -7.65 7.57
CA VAL A 50 9.86 -6.90 8.17
C VAL A 50 10.01 -7.19 9.66
N LEU A 51 8.90 -7.36 10.39
CA LEU A 51 8.90 -7.54 11.84
C LEU A 51 9.09 -8.98 12.28
N PHE A 52 8.59 -9.94 11.51
CA PHE A 52 8.48 -11.35 11.91
C PHE A 52 9.12 -12.33 10.92
N GLY A 53 9.70 -11.84 9.82
CA GLY A 53 10.47 -12.63 8.86
C GLY A 53 11.66 -13.34 9.47
#